data_AF-A0A9R1Q453-F1
#
_entry.id   AF-A0A9R1Q453-F1
#
_cell.length_a   1.000
_cell.length_b   1.000
_cell.length_c   1.000
_cell.angle_alpha   90.00
_cell.angle_beta   90.00
_cell.angle_gamma   90.00
#
_symmetry.space_group_name_H-M   'P 1'
#
loop_
_entity.id
_entity.type
_entity.pdbx_description
1 polymer ?
#
loop_
_entity_poly.entity_id
_entity_poly.type
_entity_poly.pdbx_seq_one_letter_code
_entity_poly.pdbx_strand_id
1 'polypeptide(L)'
;MASSSLVVLAVLATVAALLLSPAMPLPVFTGDSSPGFHAASCPQLDGIVWSSVEAALRQESFATRGLGDVADLVALSGAHTIGRSQCGSFVDRSKRADDTFSRKLAANCSKHPERLQNVDVITPDLFDNAYYKALGFNQGVFTSDMALVKNKTTAPIVKRFAESKDAFFGQFARSMEKLARVPKPAGNVGEIRRFSCFRTNAQRADAATVDAAGKEEEEGFAASA
;
A
#
# COMPACT_ATOMS: atom_id res chain seq x y z
N MET A 1 -5.91 47.27 -21.26
CA MET A 1 -4.83 46.58 -20.55
C MET A 1 -5.45 45.77 -19.43
N ALA A 2 -5.76 44.51 -19.73
CA ALA A 2 -6.35 43.57 -18.79
C ALA A 2 -5.21 42.72 -18.22
N SER A 3 -5.03 42.73 -16.91
CA SER A 3 -4.04 41.87 -16.26
C SER A 3 -4.47 41.55 -14.83
N SER A 4 -4.67 40.24 -14.60
CA SER A 4 -4.29 39.55 -13.37
C SER A 4 -5.08 39.87 -12.09
N SER A 5 -6.23 39.23 -11.88
CA SER A 5 -6.78 39.00 -10.52
C SER A 5 -7.78 37.84 -10.36
N LEU A 6 -7.91 36.91 -11.32
CA LEU A 6 -8.95 35.86 -11.27
C LEU A 6 -8.46 34.43 -10.98
N VAL A 7 -7.16 34.21 -10.73
CA VAL A 7 -6.62 32.84 -10.52
C VAL A 7 -6.49 32.46 -9.03
N VAL A 8 -6.60 33.41 -8.10
CA VAL A 8 -6.38 33.13 -6.67
C VAL A 8 -7.67 32.71 -5.93
N LEU A 9 -8.86 32.97 -6.48
CA LEU A 9 -10.13 32.63 -5.81
C LEU A 9 -10.68 31.23 -6.13
N ALA A 10 -10.05 30.46 -7.03
CA ALA A 10 -10.52 29.11 -7.40
C ALA A 10 -9.85 27.97 -6.60
N VAL A 11 -8.80 28.25 -5.82
CA VAL A 11 -8.04 27.20 -5.09
C VAL A 11 -8.56 26.98 -3.66
N LEU A 12 -9.38 27.88 -3.12
CA LEU A 12 -9.99 27.73 -1.79
C LEU A 12 -11.34 26.99 -1.82
N ALA A 13 -11.98 26.82 -2.98
CA ALA A 13 -13.28 26.17 -3.09
C ALA A 13 -13.23 24.63 -3.22
N THR A 14 -12.08 24.06 -3.59
CA THR A 14 -11.92 22.59 -3.73
C THR A 14 -11.49 21.88 -2.44
N VAL A 15 -10.97 22.61 -1.45
CA VAL A 15 -10.69 22.04 -0.11
C VAL A 15 -11.94 22.03 0.78
N ALA A 16 -12.87 22.96 0.58
CA ALA A 16 -14.15 23.00 1.30
C ALA A 16 -15.16 21.93 0.83
N ALA A 17 -15.06 21.45 -0.42
CA ALA A 17 -15.93 20.38 -0.93
C ALA A 17 -15.63 19.00 -0.31
N LEU A 18 -14.44 18.80 0.27
CA LEU A 18 -14.13 17.61 1.08
C LEU A 18 -14.67 17.68 2.52
N LEU A 19 -15.14 18.85 2.97
CA LEU A 19 -15.64 19.04 4.33
C LEU A 19 -17.18 19.06 4.43
N LEU A 20 -17.89 18.99 3.29
CA LEU A 20 -19.37 19.00 3.25
C LEU A 20 -20.02 17.74 2.68
N SER A 21 -19.26 16.69 2.37
CA SER A 21 -19.85 15.36 2.21
C SER A 21 -20.14 14.81 3.62
N PRO A 22 -21.32 14.23 3.88
CA PRO A 22 -21.61 13.65 5.19
C PRO A 22 -20.53 12.60 5.45
N ALA A 23 -19.69 12.87 6.46
CA ALA A 23 -18.67 11.96 6.90
C ALA A 23 -19.37 10.64 7.21
N MET A 24 -19.16 9.64 6.35
CA MET A 24 -19.41 8.26 6.71
C MET A 24 -18.55 8.03 7.96
N PRO A 25 -19.14 7.71 9.13
CA PRO A 25 -18.35 7.41 10.30
C PRO A 25 -17.56 6.15 9.98
N LEU A 26 -16.26 6.31 9.69
CA LEU A 26 -15.34 5.19 9.67
C LEU A 26 -15.39 4.58 11.09
N PRO A 27 -15.58 3.27 11.23
CA PRO A 27 -15.52 2.63 12.54
C PRO A 27 -14.16 2.94 13.17
N VAL A 28 -14.18 3.67 14.28
CA VAL A 28 -12.97 3.91 15.09
C VAL A 28 -12.63 2.59 15.77
N PHE A 29 -11.61 1.91 15.27
CA PHE A 29 -11.13 0.69 15.89
C PHE A 29 -10.33 1.03 17.15
N THR A 30 -10.93 0.80 18.32
CA THR A 30 -10.24 0.92 19.61
C THR A 30 -9.42 -0.34 19.87
N GLY A 31 -8.10 -0.28 19.73
CA GLY A 31 -7.18 -1.37 20.11
C GLY A 31 -6.20 -1.74 19.01
N ASP A 32 -4.92 -1.77 19.38
CA ASP A 32 -3.78 -2.10 18.53
C ASP A 32 -3.43 -3.59 18.61
N SER A 33 -2.86 -4.09 17.53
CA SER A 33 -2.44 -5.48 17.41
C SER A 33 -1.30 -5.81 18.38
N SER A 34 -1.41 -6.94 19.09
CA SER A 34 -0.31 -7.47 19.92
C SER A 34 0.83 -8.01 19.05
N PRO A 35 2.05 -8.22 19.58
CA PRO A 35 3.14 -8.84 18.82
C PRO A 35 2.76 -10.20 18.21
N GLY A 36 1.89 -10.96 18.87
CA GLY A 36 1.37 -12.24 18.38
C GLY A 36 0.46 -12.11 17.14
N PHE A 37 -0.25 -10.99 16.98
CA PHE A 37 -1.01 -10.71 15.77
C PHE A 37 -0.08 -10.48 14.57
N HIS A 38 1.05 -9.80 14.73
CA HIS A 38 1.97 -9.52 13.63
C HIS A 38 2.59 -10.81 13.07
N ALA A 39 2.98 -11.74 13.96
CA ALA A 39 3.54 -13.04 13.57
C ALA A 39 2.51 -13.98 12.90
N ALA A 40 1.23 -13.86 13.24
CA ALA A 40 0.17 -14.69 12.67
C ALA A 40 -0.50 -14.09 11.41
N SER A 41 -0.48 -12.76 11.26
CA SER A 41 -1.26 -12.04 10.23
C SER A 41 -0.44 -11.58 9.02
N CYS A 42 0.87 -11.41 9.20
CA CYS A 42 1.83 -11.21 8.12
C CYS A 42 2.53 -12.54 7.84
N PRO A 43 2.26 -13.22 6.70
CA PRO A 43 3.22 -14.20 6.21
C PRO A 43 4.56 -13.48 6.07
N GLN A 44 5.66 -14.18 6.35
CA GLN A 44 7.01 -13.70 6.01
C GLN A 44 6.98 -13.16 4.57
N LEU A 45 7.26 -11.86 4.40
CA LEU A 45 7.12 -11.13 3.13
C LEU A 45 7.94 -11.78 2.01
N ASP A 46 9.02 -12.46 2.39
CA ASP A 46 9.86 -13.35 1.60
C ASP A 46 9.07 -14.44 0.85
N GLY A 47 7.95 -14.95 1.41
CA GLY A 47 7.04 -15.88 0.73
C GLY A 47 6.04 -15.20 -0.23
N ILE A 48 5.71 -13.93 0.01
CA ILE A 48 4.83 -13.13 -0.88
C ILE A 48 5.60 -12.71 -2.14
N VAL A 49 6.89 -12.47 -2.02
CA VAL A 49 7.74 -11.93 -3.11
C VAL A 49 8.33 -13.03 -4.00
N TRP A 50 8.47 -14.27 -3.52
CA TRP A 50 9.22 -15.29 -4.29
C TRP A 50 8.43 -16.52 -4.78
N SER A 51 7.29 -16.90 -4.16
CA SER A 51 6.57 -18.14 -4.54
C SER A 51 5.09 -17.98 -4.88
N SER A 52 4.55 -16.75 -4.98
CA SER A 52 3.10 -16.64 -5.09
C SER A 52 2.57 -15.43 -5.85
N VAL A 53 3.14 -15.08 -7.01
CA VAL A 53 2.31 -14.36 -8.01
C VAL A 53 1.11 -15.23 -8.41
N GLU A 54 1.30 -16.55 -8.52
CA GLU A 54 0.26 -17.51 -8.87
C GLU A 54 -0.69 -17.83 -7.69
N ALA A 55 -0.23 -17.74 -6.43
CA ALA A 55 -1.10 -17.89 -5.26
C ALA A 55 -1.81 -16.57 -4.86
N ALA A 56 -1.20 -15.40 -5.10
CA ALA A 56 -1.88 -14.10 -5.02
C ALA A 56 -2.93 -13.97 -6.14
N LEU A 57 -2.66 -14.49 -7.34
CA LEU A 57 -3.63 -14.63 -8.43
C LEU A 57 -4.77 -15.61 -8.11
N ARG A 58 -4.55 -16.59 -7.23
CA ARG A 58 -5.59 -17.54 -6.81
C ARG A 58 -6.61 -16.94 -5.85
N GLN A 59 -6.50 -15.63 -5.56
CA GLN A 59 -7.36 -14.89 -4.62
C GLN A 59 -7.28 -15.39 -3.18
N GLU A 60 -6.52 -16.46 -2.88
CA GLU A 60 -6.50 -17.10 -1.56
C GLU A 60 -6.03 -16.14 -0.45
N SER A 61 -5.02 -15.32 -0.72
CA SER A 61 -4.50 -14.34 0.24
C SER A 61 -5.47 -13.18 0.53
N PHE A 62 -6.32 -12.81 -0.43
CA PHE A 62 -7.34 -11.78 -0.28
C PHE A 62 -8.63 -12.38 0.31
N ALA A 63 -9.04 -13.56 -0.15
CA ALA A 63 -10.22 -14.28 0.30
C ALA A 63 -10.15 -14.64 1.79
N THR A 64 -8.99 -15.09 2.27
CA THR A 64 -8.74 -15.36 3.70
C THR A 64 -8.90 -14.13 4.60
N ARG A 65 -8.88 -12.92 4.02
CA ARG A 65 -9.07 -11.64 4.72
C ARG A 65 -10.45 -11.02 4.46
N GLY A 66 -11.40 -11.76 3.89
CA GLY A 66 -12.73 -11.24 3.57
C GLY A 66 -12.78 -10.37 2.30
N LEU A 67 -11.73 -10.40 1.47
CA LEU A 67 -11.64 -9.71 0.17
C LEU A 67 -11.76 -10.73 -0.98
N GLY A 68 -12.81 -11.56 -0.97
CA GLY A 68 -12.97 -12.64 -1.94
C GLY A 68 -13.35 -12.21 -3.37
N ASP A 69 -13.75 -10.95 -3.56
CA ASP A 69 -14.14 -10.45 -4.89
C ASP A 69 -12.90 -10.16 -5.74
N VAL A 70 -12.92 -10.61 -6.99
CA VAL A 70 -11.88 -10.32 -8.00
C VAL A 70 -11.70 -8.80 -8.16
N ALA A 71 -12.81 -8.04 -8.09
CA ALA A 71 -12.78 -6.59 -8.19
C ALA A 71 -12.03 -5.94 -7.02
N ASP A 72 -12.05 -6.55 -5.82
CA ASP A 72 -11.31 -6.04 -4.66
C ASP A 72 -9.80 -6.19 -4.86
N LEU A 73 -9.35 -7.35 -5.37
CA LEU A 73 -7.95 -7.59 -5.72
C LEU A 73 -7.45 -6.57 -6.76
N VAL A 74 -8.17 -6.41 -7.87
CA VAL A 74 -7.76 -5.51 -8.96
C VAL A 74 -7.78 -4.05 -8.49
N ALA A 75 -8.79 -3.64 -7.72
CA ALA A 75 -8.88 -2.27 -7.23
C ALA A 75 -7.78 -1.95 -6.23
N LEU A 76 -7.57 -2.78 -5.20
CA LEU A 76 -6.54 -2.53 -4.19
C LEU A 76 -5.12 -2.58 -4.77
N SER A 77 -4.90 -3.37 -5.84
CA SER A 77 -3.63 -3.33 -6.58
C SER A 77 -3.39 -1.96 -7.24
N GLY A 78 -4.45 -1.21 -7.54
CA GLY A 78 -4.38 0.16 -8.05
C GLY A 78 -3.76 1.16 -7.07
N ALA A 79 -3.55 0.81 -5.80
CA ALA A 79 -2.75 1.64 -4.88
C ALA A 79 -1.31 1.88 -5.42
N HIS A 80 -0.83 1.00 -6.30
CA HIS A 80 0.43 1.15 -7.04
C HIS A 80 0.46 2.31 -8.05
N THR A 81 -0.64 3.06 -8.22
CA THR A 81 -0.64 4.32 -8.99
C THR A 81 0.24 5.40 -8.37
N ILE A 82 0.59 5.29 -7.09
CA ILE A 82 1.53 6.18 -6.41
C ILE A 82 2.67 5.40 -5.78
N GLY A 83 3.83 6.06 -5.69
CA GLY A 83 4.96 5.58 -4.91
C GLY A 83 6.03 4.85 -5.71
N ARG A 84 6.98 4.30 -4.96
CA ARG A 84 8.25 3.78 -5.47
C ARG A 84 8.58 2.45 -4.81
N SER A 85 9.20 1.57 -5.58
CA SER A 85 9.72 0.30 -5.09
C SER A 85 11.22 0.21 -5.34
N GLN A 86 11.92 -0.48 -4.44
CA GLN A 86 13.32 -0.84 -4.68
C GLN A 86 13.40 -1.91 -5.77
N CYS A 87 14.44 -1.85 -6.59
CA CYS A 87 14.73 -2.83 -7.64
C CYS A 87 14.78 -4.28 -7.12
N GLY A 88 15.20 -4.48 -5.87
CA GLY A 88 15.20 -5.78 -5.21
C GLY A 88 13.82 -6.46 -5.14
N SER A 89 12.73 -5.70 -5.20
CA SER A 89 11.36 -6.21 -5.07
C SER A 89 10.76 -6.76 -6.37
N PHE A 90 11.41 -6.52 -7.53
CA PHE A 90 10.93 -6.96 -8.86
C PHE A 90 12.08 -7.48 -9.73
N VAL A 91 13.04 -8.17 -9.10
CA VAL A 91 14.20 -8.75 -9.77
C VAL A 91 13.78 -9.76 -10.86
N ASP A 92 12.71 -10.50 -10.62
CA ASP A 92 12.11 -11.43 -11.58
C ASP A 92 11.61 -10.72 -12.84
N ARG A 93 10.93 -9.57 -12.70
CA ARG A 93 10.46 -8.75 -13.83
C ARG A 93 11.62 -8.10 -14.57
N SER A 94 12.57 -7.50 -13.85
CA SER A 94 13.70 -6.79 -14.45
C SER A 94 14.69 -7.73 -15.13
N LYS A 95 14.94 -8.93 -14.61
CA LYS A 95 15.82 -9.93 -15.26
C LYS A 95 15.20 -10.60 -16.48
N ARG A 96 13.87 -10.58 -16.63
CA ARG A 96 13.18 -11.29 -17.72
C ARG A 96 13.56 -10.76 -19.10
N ALA A 97 13.73 -9.43 -19.23
CA ALA A 97 14.20 -8.73 -20.43
C ALA A 97 13.49 -9.11 -21.77
N ASP A 98 12.31 -9.71 -21.69
CA ASP A 98 11.55 -10.27 -22.80
C ASP A 98 10.70 -9.22 -23.54
N ASP A 99 10.54 -8.03 -22.98
CA ASP A 99 9.83 -6.92 -23.60
C ASP A 99 10.59 -5.60 -23.41
N THR A 100 10.12 -4.57 -24.11
CA THR A 100 10.77 -3.26 -24.13
C THR A 100 10.82 -2.62 -22.74
N PHE A 101 9.82 -2.85 -21.90
CA PHE A 101 9.77 -2.26 -20.57
C PHE A 101 10.65 -3.03 -19.59
N SER A 102 10.63 -4.37 -19.59
CA SER A 102 11.53 -5.17 -18.74
C SER A 102 13.00 -4.92 -19.05
N ARG A 103 13.37 -4.68 -20.32
CA ARG A 103 14.73 -4.24 -20.68
C ARG A 103 15.10 -2.87 -20.08
N LYS A 104 14.15 -1.91 -20.04
CA LYS A 104 14.36 -0.61 -19.39
C LYS A 104 14.53 -0.77 -17.88
N LEU A 105 13.71 -1.62 -17.25
CA LEU A 105 13.87 -1.97 -15.83
C LEU A 105 15.22 -2.62 -15.57
N ALA A 106 15.66 -3.56 -16.41
CA ALA A 106 16.97 -4.20 -16.31
C ALA A 106 18.12 -3.18 -16.33
N ALA A 107 18.08 -2.24 -17.28
CA ALA A 107 19.07 -1.18 -17.38
C ALA A 107 19.07 -0.29 -16.13
N ASN A 108 17.88 0.11 -15.66
CA ASN A 108 17.72 0.96 -14.48
C ASN A 108 18.20 0.27 -13.19
N CYS A 109 17.96 -1.04 -13.07
CA CYS A 109 18.22 -1.84 -11.86
C CYS A 109 19.54 -2.64 -11.89
N SER A 110 20.35 -2.51 -12.94
CA SER A 110 21.47 -3.42 -13.26
C SER A 110 22.54 -3.58 -12.16
N LYS A 111 22.73 -2.59 -11.28
CA LYS A 111 23.80 -2.60 -10.27
C LYS A 111 23.38 -2.22 -8.84
N HIS A 112 22.13 -1.78 -8.67
CA HIS A 112 21.66 -1.14 -7.44
C HIS A 112 20.30 -1.70 -7.02
N PRO A 113 20.26 -2.83 -6.26
CA PRO A 113 18.99 -3.39 -5.78
C PRO A 113 18.19 -2.40 -4.91
N GLU A 114 18.86 -1.47 -4.24
CA GLU A 114 18.29 -0.41 -3.41
C GLU A 114 17.69 0.76 -4.20
N ARG A 115 17.99 0.84 -5.52
CA ARG A 115 17.52 1.95 -6.35
C ARG A 115 16.01 1.95 -6.44
N LEU A 116 15.43 3.15 -6.29
CA LEU A 116 13.99 3.36 -6.38
C LEU A 116 13.53 3.45 -7.85
N GLN A 117 12.43 2.78 -8.13
CA GLN A 117 11.68 2.80 -9.38
C GLN A 117 10.26 3.26 -9.09
N ASN A 118 9.77 4.25 -9.84
CA ASN A 118 8.36 4.62 -9.81
C ASN A 118 7.50 3.44 -10.26
N VAL A 119 6.48 3.09 -9.48
CA VAL A 119 5.60 1.96 -9.81
C VAL A 119 4.66 2.34 -10.95
N ASP A 120 4.04 3.52 -10.87
CA ASP A 120 3.36 4.16 -12.00
C ASP A 120 4.36 4.97 -12.82
N VAL A 121 4.57 4.56 -14.07
CA VAL A 121 5.53 5.19 -14.98
C VAL A 121 4.95 6.35 -15.78
N ILE A 122 3.65 6.63 -15.64
CA ILE A 122 2.97 7.72 -16.31
C ILE A 122 2.80 8.90 -15.34
N THR A 123 2.26 8.65 -14.14
CA THR A 123 1.98 9.69 -13.13
C THR A 123 2.38 9.25 -11.72
N PRO A 124 3.68 9.20 -11.38
CA PRO A 124 4.20 8.55 -10.18
C PRO A 124 3.74 9.14 -8.83
N ASP A 125 3.32 10.40 -8.83
CA ASP A 125 2.96 11.16 -7.64
C ASP A 125 1.47 11.57 -7.63
N LEU A 126 0.65 11.07 -8.57
CA LEU A 126 -0.78 11.35 -8.65
C LEU A 126 -1.59 10.08 -8.46
N PHE A 127 -2.54 10.11 -7.54
CA PHE A 127 -3.50 9.02 -7.42
C PHE A 127 -4.53 9.12 -8.54
N ASP A 128 -4.39 8.30 -9.58
CA ASP A 128 -5.33 8.24 -10.70
C ASP A 128 -5.41 6.83 -11.32
N ASN A 129 -5.86 6.70 -12.58
CA ASN A 129 -5.99 5.42 -13.26
C ASN A 129 -4.87 5.14 -14.29
N ALA A 130 -3.79 5.93 -14.29
CA ALA A 130 -2.69 5.78 -15.23
C ALA A 130 -1.93 4.47 -15.01
N TYR A 131 -1.87 3.97 -13.77
CA TYR A 131 -1.45 2.60 -13.45
C TYR A 131 -2.09 1.57 -14.39
N TYR A 132 -3.41 1.52 -14.49
CA TYR A 132 -4.11 0.56 -15.35
C TYR A 132 -3.87 0.80 -16.84
N LYS A 133 -3.68 2.07 -17.25
CA LYS A 133 -3.30 2.39 -18.64
C LYS A 133 -1.91 1.84 -18.95
N ALA A 134 -0.94 2.00 -18.06
CA ALA A 134 0.41 1.44 -18.20
C ALA A 134 0.39 -0.10 -18.28
N LEU A 135 -0.45 -0.75 -17.47
CA LEU A 135 -0.64 -2.20 -17.55
C LEU A 135 -1.11 -2.66 -18.94
N GLY A 136 -2.03 -1.91 -19.57
CA GLY A 136 -2.48 -2.17 -20.94
C GLY A 136 -1.37 -2.11 -22.00
N PHE A 137 -0.29 -1.35 -21.73
CA PHE A 137 0.91 -1.27 -22.57
C PHE A 137 2.03 -2.21 -22.12
N ASN A 138 1.74 -3.17 -21.23
CA ASN A 138 2.71 -4.10 -20.66
C ASN A 138 3.83 -3.41 -19.86
N GLN A 139 3.52 -2.25 -19.27
CA GLN A 139 4.44 -1.41 -18.50
C GLN A 139 4.27 -1.56 -16.97
N GLY A 140 3.79 -2.71 -16.49
CA GLY A 140 3.76 -3.03 -15.06
C GLY A 140 5.15 -3.35 -14.51
N VAL A 141 5.47 -2.78 -13.34
CA VAL A 141 6.77 -2.93 -12.66
C VAL A 141 6.85 -4.26 -11.93
N PHE A 142 5.78 -4.70 -11.26
CA PHE A 142 5.76 -5.99 -10.59
C PHE A 142 5.21 -7.08 -11.52
N THR A 143 5.71 -8.31 -11.35
CA THR A 143 5.13 -9.47 -12.03
C THR A 143 3.69 -9.72 -11.59
N SER A 144 3.34 -9.39 -10.34
CA SER A 144 1.95 -9.42 -9.84
C SER A 144 1.02 -8.46 -10.59
N ASP A 145 1.49 -7.25 -10.93
CA ASP A 145 0.69 -6.30 -11.73
C ASP A 145 0.43 -6.87 -13.13
N MET A 146 1.48 -7.43 -13.76
CA MET A 146 1.35 -8.02 -15.10
C MET A 146 0.48 -9.28 -15.10
N ALA A 147 0.38 -9.95 -13.97
CA ALA A 147 -0.49 -11.10 -13.77
C ALA A 147 -1.98 -10.71 -13.86
N LEU A 148 -2.37 -9.51 -13.41
CA LEU A 148 -3.75 -8.99 -13.53
C LEU A 148 -4.18 -8.82 -15.00
N VAL A 149 -3.24 -8.54 -15.90
CA VAL A 149 -3.53 -8.38 -17.34
C VAL A 149 -3.62 -9.74 -18.05
N LYS A 150 -2.82 -10.71 -17.60
CA LYS A 150 -2.75 -12.04 -18.20
C LYS A 150 -3.90 -12.96 -17.78
N ASN A 151 -4.49 -12.72 -16.61
CA ASN A 151 -5.56 -13.54 -16.08
C ASN A 151 -6.92 -13.14 -16.69
N LYS A 152 -7.65 -14.12 -17.22
CA LYS A 152 -8.91 -13.93 -17.97
C LYS A 152 -10.02 -13.28 -17.14
N THR A 153 -10.02 -13.48 -15.82
CA THR A 153 -11.05 -12.98 -14.89
C THR A 153 -10.78 -11.54 -14.47
N THR A 154 -9.50 -11.15 -14.35
CA THR A 154 -9.08 -9.82 -13.89
C THR A 154 -8.88 -8.83 -15.04
N ALA A 155 -8.44 -9.31 -16.22
CA ALA A 155 -8.16 -8.47 -17.38
C ALA A 155 -9.33 -7.55 -17.82
N PRO A 156 -10.60 -8.00 -17.84
CA PRO A 156 -11.73 -7.11 -18.15
C PRO A 156 -11.89 -5.96 -17.15
N ILE A 157 -11.59 -6.20 -15.87
CA ILE A 157 -11.67 -5.20 -14.81
C ILE A 157 -10.54 -4.18 -14.96
N VAL A 158 -9.31 -4.65 -15.24
CA VAL A 158 -8.16 -3.78 -15.54
C VAL A 158 -8.48 -2.84 -16.71
N LYS A 159 -9.05 -3.39 -17.80
CA LYS A 159 -9.46 -2.58 -18.95
C LYS A 159 -10.51 -1.53 -18.57
N ARG A 160 -11.54 -1.92 -17.82
CA ARG A 160 -12.58 -1.00 -17.34
C ARG A 160 -11.99 0.15 -16.51
N PHE A 161 -11.04 -0.15 -15.62
CA PHE A 161 -10.40 0.88 -14.79
C PHE A 161 -9.47 1.78 -15.59
N ALA A 162 -8.79 1.27 -16.62
CA ALA A 162 -8.02 2.08 -17.56
C ALA A 162 -8.90 3.06 -18.35
N GLU A 163 -10.12 2.64 -18.72
CA GLU A 163 -11.10 3.45 -19.47
C GLU A 163 -11.84 4.47 -18.59
N SER A 164 -12.11 4.14 -17.32
CA SER A 164 -12.91 4.99 -16.41
C SER A 164 -12.25 5.16 -15.04
N LYS A 165 -11.77 6.38 -14.79
CA LYS A 165 -11.24 6.80 -13.48
C LYS A 165 -12.29 6.68 -12.37
N ASP A 166 -13.54 7.03 -12.66
CA ASP A 166 -14.64 6.95 -11.70
C ASP A 166 -14.97 5.49 -11.32
N ALA A 167 -14.92 4.57 -12.28
CA ALA A 167 -15.13 3.15 -12.01
C ALA A 167 -14.02 2.61 -11.08
N PHE A 168 -12.77 3.00 -11.32
CA PHE A 168 -11.65 2.66 -10.44
C PHE A 168 -11.87 3.22 -9.04
N PHE A 169 -12.08 4.54 -8.91
CA PHE A 169 -12.22 5.19 -7.61
C PHE A 169 -13.41 4.66 -6.81
N GLY A 170 -14.54 4.43 -7.46
CA GLY A 170 -15.72 3.86 -6.83
C GLY A 170 -15.47 2.45 -6.27
N GLN A 171 -14.76 1.58 -7.01
CA GLN A 171 -14.39 0.27 -6.49
C GLN A 171 -13.33 0.38 -5.40
N PHE A 172 -12.30 1.20 -5.60
CA PHE A 172 -11.22 1.38 -4.63
C PHE A 172 -11.75 1.79 -3.25
N ALA A 173 -12.67 2.75 -3.20
CA ALA A 173 -13.31 3.17 -1.96
C ALA A 173 -14.05 2.02 -1.25
N ARG A 174 -14.85 1.23 -1.99
CA ARG A 174 -15.55 0.06 -1.43
C ARG A 174 -14.59 -1.01 -0.93
N SER A 175 -13.53 -1.29 -1.68
CA SER A 175 -12.54 -2.30 -1.32
C SER A 175 -11.69 -1.86 -0.13
N MET A 176 -11.37 -0.57 0.00
CA MET A 176 -10.72 -0.01 1.20
C MET A 176 -11.61 -0.08 2.43
N GLU A 177 -12.93 0.14 2.28
CA GLU A 177 -13.87 -0.05 3.39
C GLU A 177 -13.93 -1.51 3.85
N LYS A 178 -13.98 -2.46 2.92
CA LYS A 178 -13.89 -3.90 3.24
C LYS A 178 -12.56 -4.24 3.93
N LEU A 179 -11.45 -3.71 3.41
CA LEU A 179 -10.12 -3.90 4.00
C LEU A 179 -10.03 -3.35 5.42
N ALA A 180 -10.65 -2.19 5.69
CA ALA A 180 -10.72 -1.62 7.03
C ALA A 180 -11.54 -2.49 8.00
N ARG A 181 -12.48 -3.29 7.48
CA ARG A 181 -13.36 -4.17 8.27
C ARG A 181 -12.87 -5.63 8.35
N VAL A 182 -11.63 -5.91 7.93
CA VAL A 182 -11.04 -7.26 8.06
C VAL A 182 -11.15 -7.72 9.51
N PRO A 183 -11.73 -8.91 9.78
CA PRO A 183 -12.00 -9.35 11.15
C PRO A 183 -10.72 -9.42 11.99
N LYS A 184 -10.77 -8.86 13.21
CA LYS A 184 -9.77 -9.13 14.23
C LYS A 184 -9.96 -10.54 14.81
N PRO A 185 -8.92 -11.20 15.34
CA PRO A 185 -9.08 -12.44 16.09
C PRO A 185 -10.16 -12.29 17.17
N ALA A 186 -11.00 -13.32 17.33
CA ALA A 186 -12.09 -13.28 18.31
C ALA A 186 -11.56 -13.14 19.75
N GLY A 187 -12.27 -12.38 20.58
CA GLY A 187 -11.91 -12.10 21.97
C GLY A 187 -11.19 -10.76 22.16
N ASN A 188 -10.79 -10.46 23.40
CA ASN A 188 -10.02 -9.25 23.74
C ASN A 188 -8.53 -9.44 23.41
N VAL A 189 -8.23 -9.68 22.13
CA VAL A 189 -6.88 -9.92 21.62
C VAL A 189 -6.29 -8.59 21.13
N GLY A 190 -5.32 -8.04 21.89
CA GLY A 190 -4.67 -6.76 21.59
C GLY A 190 -4.64 -5.82 22.80
N GLU A 191 -4.05 -4.64 22.64
CA GLU A 191 -4.03 -3.61 23.69
C GLU A 191 -4.18 -2.20 23.12
N ILE A 192 -4.74 -1.27 23.90
CA ILE A 192 -4.62 0.15 23.59
C ILE A 192 -3.27 0.61 24.14
N ARG A 193 -2.32 0.90 23.24
CA ARG A 193 -1.01 1.42 23.62
C ARG A 193 -1.16 2.86 24.08
N ARG A 194 -0.85 3.12 25.36
CA ARG A 194 -1.13 4.42 25.99
C ARG A 194 -0.03 5.46 25.82
N PHE A 195 1.21 5.00 25.62
CA PHE A 195 2.40 5.85 25.71
C PHE A 195 3.26 5.83 24.45
N SER A 196 3.25 4.73 23.69
CA SER A 196 4.03 4.60 22.46
C SER A 196 3.37 3.61 21.51
N CYS A 197 3.25 3.97 20.24
CA CYS A 197 2.84 3.02 19.19
C CYS A 197 3.95 2.02 18.84
N PHE A 198 5.19 2.23 19.28
CA PHE A 198 6.34 1.36 18.95
C PHE A 198 6.65 0.32 20.01
N ARG A 199 6.04 0.42 21.19
CA ARG A 199 6.28 -0.48 22.33
C ARG A 199 4.96 -0.97 22.90
N THR A 200 4.94 -2.21 23.36
CA THR A 200 3.79 -2.70 24.12
C THR A 200 3.72 -2.01 25.49
N ASN A 201 2.55 -2.00 26.13
CA ASN A 201 2.46 -1.46 27.48
C ASN A 201 3.33 -2.28 28.48
N ALA A 202 3.54 -3.58 28.21
CA ALA A 202 4.36 -4.47 29.03
C ALA A 202 5.85 -4.14 28.97
N GLN A 203 6.40 -3.81 27.80
CA GLN A 203 7.82 -3.45 27.62
C GLN A 203 8.24 -2.17 28.38
N ARG A 204 7.28 -1.36 28.83
CA ARG A 204 7.55 -0.25 29.74
C ARG A 204 7.60 -0.67 31.21
N ALA A 205 6.84 -1.70 31.62
CA ALA A 205 6.88 -2.19 32.99
C ALA A 205 8.28 -2.71 33.35
N ASP A 206 8.96 -3.34 32.39
CA ASP A 206 10.34 -3.80 32.54
C ASP A 206 11.37 -2.67 32.49
N ALA A 207 11.10 -1.54 31.82
CA ALA A 207 12.01 -0.39 31.84
C ALA A 207 11.89 0.41 33.15
N ALA A 208 10.67 0.57 33.67
CA ALA A 208 10.43 1.29 34.92
C ALA A 208 10.95 0.54 36.17
N THR A 209 11.13 -0.78 36.10
CA THR A 209 11.76 -1.56 37.17
C THR A 209 13.30 -1.48 37.14
N VAL A 210 13.89 -1.17 35.99
CA VAL A 210 15.35 -0.96 35.85
C VAL A 210 15.73 0.41 36.42
N ASP A 211 14.90 1.43 36.23
CA ASP A 211 15.12 2.79 36.78
C ASP A 211 14.99 2.86 38.32
N ALA A 212 14.41 1.84 38.96
CA ALA A 212 14.34 1.73 40.42
C ALA A 212 15.60 1.11 41.06
N ALA A 213 16.55 0.62 40.25
CA ALA A 213 17.75 -0.08 40.72
C ALA A 213 19.08 0.63 40.36
N GLY A 214 19.06 1.73 39.61
CA GLY A 214 20.26 2.45 39.19
C GLY A 214 20.28 3.88 39.70
N LYS A 215 21.18 4.16 40.65
CA LYS A 215 21.59 5.53 40.99
C LYS A 215 22.24 6.19 39.76
N GLU A 216 21.94 7.47 39.60
CA GLU A 216 22.74 8.57 39.02
C GLU A 216 23.84 8.16 38.02
N GLU A 217 23.67 8.52 36.75
CA GLU A 217 24.66 9.32 35.98
C GLU A 217 24.10 9.76 34.62
N GLU A 218 24.62 10.89 34.16
CA GLU A 218 24.15 11.80 33.11
C GLU A 218 24.08 11.26 31.66
N GLU A 219 23.19 11.92 30.92
CA GLU A 219 23.27 12.36 29.51
C GLU A 219 23.82 11.43 28.41
N GLY A 220 22.99 11.24 27.38
CA GLY A 220 23.44 10.70 26.10
C GLY A 220 22.33 10.43 25.10
N PHE A 221 21.61 11.47 24.68
CA PHE A 221 20.76 11.41 23.50
C PHE A 221 21.62 11.29 22.24
N ALA A 222 21.53 10.18 21.52
CA ALA A 222 22.02 10.08 20.15
C ALA A 222 21.02 9.28 19.30
N ALA A 223 20.09 10.02 18.70
CA ALA A 223 19.41 9.61 17.48
C ALA A 223 20.10 10.32 16.30
N SER A 224 20.70 9.55 15.40
CA SER A 224 21.16 9.92 14.04
C SER A 224 21.71 8.63 13.40
N ALA A 225 21.52 8.27 12.13
CA ALA A 225 20.80 8.82 11.00
C ALA A 225 20.49 7.65 10.05
#